data_AF-A0A377E5W3-F1
#
_entry.id   AF-A0A377E5W3-F1
#
_cell.length_a   1.000
_cell.length_b   1.000
_cell.length_c   1.000
_cell.angle_alpha   90.00
_cell.angle_beta   90.00
_cell.angle_gamma   90.00
#
_symmetry.space_group_name_H-M   'P 1'
#
loop_
_entity.id
_entity.type
_entity.pdbx_description
1 polymer ?
#
loop_
_entity_poly.entity_id
_entity_poly.type
_entity_poly.pdbx_seq_one_letter_code
_entity_poly.pdbx_strand_id
1 'polypeptide(L)'
;MSHSSAPERATGAVITDWRPEDPAFWQQRGQRIASRNLWISVPCLLLAFCVWMLFSAVAVNLPKVGFNFTTDQLFMLTALPSVSGALLRVPYSFMVPIFGGRRWTAFSTGILIIPCVWLGFAVQDTSTPYSVFIIISLLCGFAGANFASSMANISFFFPKQKQGGALGLNGGLGNMGVSVMQLVAPLVVSLSIFAVFGSQGVKQPDGTELYLANASWIWVPFLAIFTIAAWFGMNDLATSKASIKEQLPVLKRGHLWIMSLLYLATFGSFIGFSAGFANAVKNAVPDVQILQYAFFGPVYWCAGAFCRWCII
;
A
#
# COMPACT_ATOMS: atom_id res chain seq x y z
N MET A 1 36.69 12.42 -37.34
CA MET A 1 36.13 13.49 -36.50
C MET A 1 35.75 12.87 -35.18
N SER A 2 36.47 13.25 -34.12
CA SER A 2 36.32 12.75 -32.76
C SER A 2 35.05 13.34 -32.15
N HIS A 3 34.01 12.53 -31.92
CA HIS A 3 32.92 12.90 -31.04
C HIS A 3 33.33 12.54 -29.61
N SER A 4 33.87 13.55 -28.92
CA SER A 4 34.06 13.54 -27.47
C SER A 4 32.69 13.34 -26.81
N SER A 5 32.44 12.13 -26.29
CA SER A 5 31.33 11.86 -25.39
C SER A 5 31.62 12.53 -24.05
N ALA A 6 31.14 13.76 -23.89
CA ALA A 6 31.11 14.40 -22.57
C ALA A 6 30.37 13.46 -21.60
N PRO A 7 30.90 13.21 -20.39
CA PRO A 7 30.20 12.41 -19.41
C PRO A 7 28.92 13.16 -19.04
N GLU A 8 27.78 12.63 -19.48
CA GLU A 8 26.47 13.13 -19.08
C GLU A 8 26.44 13.12 -17.55
N ARG A 9 26.40 14.31 -16.93
CA ARG A 9 26.37 14.45 -15.48
C ARG A 9 25.29 13.53 -14.94
N ALA A 10 25.68 12.63 -14.05
CA ALA A 10 24.83 11.65 -13.36
C ALA A 10 23.78 12.27 -12.40
N THR A 11 23.40 13.52 -12.63
CA THR A 11 22.49 14.34 -11.82
C THR A 11 21.11 14.53 -12.47
N GLY A 12 20.85 13.95 -13.63
CA GLY A 12 19.51 13.93 -14.21
C GLY A 12 18.61 12.93 -13.49
N ALA A 13 17.60 13.39 -12.74
CA ALA A 13 16.57 12.54 -12.16
C ALA A 13 15.81 11.71 -13.23
N VAL A 14 15.85 12.17 -14.49
CA VAL A 14 15.29 11.53 -15.68
C VAL A 14 16.40 10.82 -16.46
N ILE A 15 16.17 9.57 -16.82
CA ILE A 15 17.06 8.73 -17.62
C ILE A 15 16.52 8.64 -19.04
N THR A 16 17.33 9.07 -20.00
CA THR A 16 17.03 9.08 -21.45
C THR A 16 17.51 7.81 -22.14
N ASP A 17 18.75 7.36 -21.87
CA ASP A 17 19.28 6.08 -22.34
C ASP A 17 19.07 4.98 -21.29
N TRP A 18 18.11 4.08 -21.55
CA TRP A 18 17.80 2.94 -20.70
C TRP A 18 17.72 1.64 -21.51
N ARG A 19 18.75 0.79 -21.40
CA ARG A 19 18.89 -0.46 -22.15
C ARG A 19 19.06 -1.66 -21.19
N PRO A 20 18.01 -2.06 -20.45
CA PRO A 20 18.11 -3.10 -19.43
C PRO A 20 18.45 -4.49 -20.01
N GLU A 21 18.16 -4.72 -21.29
CA GLU A 21 18.45 -5.99 -21.99
C GLU A 21 19.91 -6.11 -22.48
N ASP A 22 20.68 -5.02 -22.49
CA ASP A 22 22.11 -5.04 -22.84
C ASP A 22 22.94 -5.44 -21.61
N PRO A 23 23.64 -6.59 -21.63
CA PRO A 23 24.40 -7.07 -20.47
C PRO A 23 25.49 -6.10 -20.01
N ALA A 24 26.15 -5.40 -20.94
CA ALA A 24 27.22 -4.46 -20.61
C ALA A 24 26.63 -3.22 -19.90
N PHE A 25 25.52 -2.68 -20.42
CA PHE A 25 24.80 -1.58 -19.78
C PHE A 25 24.29 -1.99 -18.39
N TRP A 26 23.74 -3.20 -18.26
CA TRP A 26 23.18 -3.71 -17.02
C TRP A 26 24.25 -3.80 -15.92
N GLN A 27 25.43 -4.35 -16.23
CA GLN A 27 26.53 -4.45 -15.28
C GLN A 27 27.14 -3.09 -14.92
N GLN A 28 27.27 -2.18 -15.90
CA GLN A 28 27.91 -0.88 -15.66
C GLN A 28 27.03 0.08 -14.84
N ARG A 29 25.71 0.15 -15.12
CA ARG A 29 24.82 1.11 -14.46
C ARG A 29 23.39 0.63 -14.21
N GLY A 30 22.84 -0.22 -15.09
CA GLY A 30 21.43 -0.62 -15.06
C GLY A 30 21.03 -1.28 -13.75
N GLN A 31 21.80 -2.27 -13.29
CA GLN A 31 21.50 -3.03 -12.07
C GLN A 31 21.44 -2.14 -10.82
N ARG A 32 22.39 -1.20 -10.67
CA ARG A 32 22.44 -0.30 -9.51
C ARG A 32 21.23 0.62 -9.46
N ILE A 33 20.83 1.17 -10.60
CA ILE A 33 19.67 2.07 -10.71
C ILE A 33 18.38 1.28 -10.45
N ALA A 34 18.22 0.11 -11.07
CA ALA A 34 17.05 -0.74 -10.91
C ALA A 34 16.89 -1.22 -9.46
N SER A 35 17.99 -1.65 -8.82
CA SER A 35 18.02 -2.07 -7.43
C SER A 35 17.61 -0.94 -6.48
N ARG A 36 18.14 0.28 -6.68
CA ARG A 36 17.75 1.44 -5.87
C ARG A 36 16.26 1.76 -6.01
N ASN A 37 15.73 1.75 -7.23
CA ASN A 37 14.31 2.01 -7.47
C ASN A 37 13.42 0.92 -6.84
N LEU A 38 13.82 -0.35 -6.92
CA LEU A 38 13.12 -1.46 -6.27
C LEU A 38 13.09 -1.33 -4.75
N TRP A 39 14.24 -1.07 -4.13
CA TRP A 39 14.35 -0.95 -2.67
C TRP A 39 13.69 0.29 -2.08
N ILE A 40 13.37 1.29 -2.89
CA ILE A 40 12.50 2.41 -2.48
C ILE A 40 11.03 2.11 -2.77
N SER A 41 10.73 1.44 -3.89
CA SER A 41 9.36 1.03 -4.26
C SER A 41 8.74 0.07 -3.23
N VAL A 42 9.51 -0.91 -2.77
CA VAL A 42 9.06 -1.92 -1.79
C VAL A 42 8.47 -1.28 -0.51
N PRO A 43 9.20 -0.44 0.24
CA PRO A 43 8.66 0.17 1.46
C PRO A 43 7.54 1.18 1.16
N CYS A 44 7.57 1.90 0.04
CA CYS A 44 6.45 2.76 -0.37
C CYS A 44 5.17 1.96 -0.57
N LEU A 45 5.28 0.79 -1.22
CA LEU A 45 4.13 -0.08 -1.46
C LEU A 45 3.67 -0.78 -0.18
N LEU A 46 4.60 -1.26 0.66
CA LEU A 46 4.29 -1.84 1.97
C LEU A 46 3.46 -0.86 2.81
N LEU A 47 3.90 0.39 2.92
CA LEU A 47 3.15 1.43 3.64
C LEU A 47 1.78 1.72 3.02
N ALA A 48 1.65 1.65 1.69
CA ALA A 48 0.36 1.78 1.04
C ALA A 48 -0.61 0.65 1.47
N PHE A 49 -0.13 -0.59 1.58
CA PHE A 49 -0.96 -1.68 2.12
C PHE A 49 -1.29 -1.51 3.61
N CYS A 50 -0.39 -0.93 4.42
CA CYS A 50 -0.71 -0.56 5.80
C CYS A 50 -1.91 0.39 5.86
N VAL A 51 -1.87 1.48 5.08
CA VAL A 51 -2.95 2.49 5.05
C VAL A 51 -4.22 1.92 4.42
N TRP A 52 -4.11 1.08 3.41
CA TRP A 52 -5.28 0.49 2.74
C TRP A 52 -6.15 -0.33 3.70
N MET A 53 -5.52 -1.14 4.54
CA MET A 53 -6.21 -2.04 5.48
C MET A 53 -6.43 -1.44 6.86
N LEU A 54 -6.16 -0.15 7.08
CA LEU A 54 -6.15 0.49 8.40
C LEU A 54 -7.45 0.27 9.21
N PHE A 55 -8.60 0.29 8.53
CA PHE A 55 -9.89 0.06 9.17
C PHE A 55 -10.08 -1.36 9.70
N SER A 56 -9.34 -2.36 9.22
CA SER A 56 -9.43 -3.73 9.75
C SER A 56 -9.00 -3.81 11.23
N ALA A 57 -8.10 -2.92 11.67
CA ALA A 57 -7.67 -2.81 13.06
C ALA A 57 -8.43 -1.73 13.83
N VAL A 58 -8.77 -0.62 13.17
CA VAL A 58 -9.44 0.53 13.83
C VAL A 58 -10.91 0.24 14.10
N ALA A 59 -11.66 -0.34 13.15
CA ALA A 59 -13.12 -0.54 13.29
C ALA A 59 -13.47 -1.39 14.53
N VAL A 60 -12.65 -2.39 14.85
CA VAL A 60 -12.80 -3.26 16.03
C VAL A 60 -12.73 -2.47 17.35
N ASN A 61 -12.01 -1.35 17.35
CA ASN A 61 -11.74 -0.53 18.53
C ASN A 61 -12.61 0.74 18.59
N LEU A 62 -13.37 1.10 17.55
CA LEU A 62 -14.26 2.26 17.57
C LEU A 62 -15.29 2.21 18.73
N PRO A 63 -15.94 1.06 19.03
CA PRO A 63 -16.81 0.99 20.21
C PRO A 63 -16.10 1.19 21.54
N LYS A 64 -14.82 0.83 21.63
CA LYS A 64 -14.01 0.97 22.85
C LYS A 64 -13.65 2.41 23.19
N VAL A 65 -13.78 3.32 22.22
CA VAL A 65 -13.58 4.77 22.41
C VAL A 65 -14.89 5.55 22.42
N GLY A 66 -16.05 4.86 22.44
CA GLY A 66 -17.36 5.47 22.62
C GLY A 66 -18.21 5.64 21.35
N PHE A 67 -17.77 5.17 20.18
CA PHE A 67 -18.62 5.17 18.97
C PHE A 67 -19.67 4.06 19.00
N ASN A 68 -20.91 4.41 18.69
CA ASN A 68 -22.04 3.46 18.66
C ASN A 68 -22.46 3.12 17.22
N PHE A 69 -21.51 2.73 16.38
CA PHE A 69 -21.82 2.25 15.02
C PHE A 69 -22.35 0.82 15.06
N THR A 70 -23.28 0.51 14.16
CA THR A 70 -23.79 -0.86 14.02
C THR A 70 -22.71 -1.80 13.48
N THR A 71 -22.87 -3.11 13.69
CA THR A 71 -21.94 -4.10 13.15
C THR A 71 -21.80 -4.00 11.62
N ASP A 72 -22.90 -3.77 10.91
CA ASP A 72 -22.90 -3.58 9.45
C ASP A 72 -22.11 -2.33 9.04
N GLN A 73 -22.28 -1.22 9.78
CA GLN A 73 -21.49 0.00 9.58
C GLN A 73 -19.99 -0.25 9.79
N LEU A 74 -19.60 -0.99 10.83
CA LEU A 74 -18.19 -1.33 11.07
C LEU A 74 -17.61 -2.20 9.94
N PHE A 75 -18.36 -3.19 9.43
CA PHE A 75 -17.93 -3.97 8.26
C PHE A 75 -17.84 -3.11 7.00
N MET A 76 -18.78 -2.22 6.77
CA MET A 76 -18.77 -1.32 5.63
C MET A 76 -17.51 -0.45 5.61
N LEU A 77 -17.08 0.09 6.77
CA LEU A 77 -15.83 0.84 6.87
C LEU A 77 -14.59 0.02 6.52
N THR A 78 -14.60 -1.29 6.74
CA THR A 78 -13.52 -2.19 6.31
C THR A 78 -13.60 -2.57 4.82
N ALA A 79 -14.78 -2.52 4.21
CA ALA A 79 -15.01 -2.94 2.83
C ALA A 79 -14.79 -1.81 1.79
N LEU A 80 -15.24 -0.59 2.10
CA LEU A 80 -15.18 0.56 1.21
C LEU A 80 -13.79 0.93 0.65
N PRO A 81 -12.66 0.77 1.38
CA PRO A 81 -11.34 1.07 0.82
C PRO A 81 -11.04 0.19 -0.40
N SER A 82 -11.61 -1.01 -0.48
CA SER A 82 -11.44 -1.89 -1.64
C SER A 82 -12.21 -1.40 -2.87
N VAL A 83 -13.34 -0.69 -2.68
CA VAL A 83 -14.14 -0.14 -3.79
C VAL A 83 -13.38 0.98 -4.50
N SER A 84 -12.96 2.01 -3.76
CA SER A 84 -12.18 3.11 -4.33
C SER A 84 -10.83 2.62 -4.85
N GLY A 85 -10.16 1.70 -4.14
CA GLY A 85 -8.92 1.08 -4.59
C GLY A 85 -9.07 0.35 -5.93
N ALA A 86 -10.11 -0.48 -6.09
CA ALA A 86 -10.36 -1.19 -7.34
C ALA A 86 -10.65 -0.24 -8.51
N LEU A 87 -11.46 0.79 -8.28
CA LEU A 87 -11.80 1.80 -9.30
C LEU A 87 -10.57 2.61 -9.74
N LEU A 88 -9.70 2.97 -8.80
CA LEU A 88 -8.53 3.82 -9.06
C LEU A 88 -7.32 3.05 -9.60
N ARG A 89 -7.27 1.71 -9.50
CA ARG A 89 -6.13 0.91 -10.00
C ARG A 89 -5.84 1.13 -11.47
N VAL A 90 -6.88 1.16 -12.31
CA VAL A 90 -6.72 1.38 -13.76
C VAL A 90 -6.21 2.80 -14.05
N PRO A 91 -6.82 3.88 -13.53
CA PRO A 91 -6.24 5.22 -13.62
C PRO A 91 -4.78 5.29 -13.14
N TYR A 92 -4.44 4.68 -12.00
CA TYR A 92 -3.11 4.75 -11.40
C TYR A 92 -2.02 4.12 -12.28
N SER A 93 -2.31 3.03 -12.99
CA SER A 93 -1.33 2.42 -13.89
C SER A 93 -0.92 3.35 -15.04
N PHE A 94 -1.82 4.26 -15.45
CA PHE A 94 -1.56 5.26 -16.48
C PHE A 94 -0.86 6.52 -15.97
N MET A 95 -0.84 6.76 -14.66
CA MET A 95 -0.20 7.96 -14.12
C MET A 95 1.33 7.87 -14.16
N VAL A 96 1.90 6.66 -14.07
CA VAL A 96 3.34 6.43 -14.16
C VAL A 96 3.94 6.87 -15.50
N PRO A 97 3.42 6.47 -16.68
CA PRO A 97 3.94 6.95 -17.96
C PRO A 97 3.72 8.46 -18.19
N ILE A 98 2.72 9.07 -17.54
CA ILE A 98 2.41 10.50 -17.70
C ILE A 98 3.34 11.37 -16.84
N PHE A 99 3.45 11.05 -15.54
CA PHE A 99 4.15 11.87 -14.56
C PHE A 99 5.55 11.39 -14.23
N GLY A 100 5.90 10.17 -14.61
CA GLY A 100 7.12 9.49 -14.21
C GLY A 100 6.97 8.74 -12.88
N GLY A 101 7.71 7.63 -12.76
CA GLY A 101 7.68 6.76 -11.58
C GLY A 101 8.10 7.46 -10.30
N ARG A 102 9.16 8.27 -10.33
CA ARG A 102 9.70 8.97 -9.16
C ARG A 102 8.69 9.93 -8.56
N ARG A 103 8.10 10.77 -9.42
CA ARG A 103 7.14 11.80 -9.00
C ARG A 103 5.82 11.18 -8.56
N TRP A 104 5.32 10.19 -9.31
CA TRP A 104 4.07 9.53 -8.98
C TRP A 104 4.18 8.70 -7.70
N THR A 105 5.28 7.96 -7.48
CA THR A 105 5.47 7.22 -6.22
C THR A 105 5.53 8.18 -5.03
N ALA A 106 6.30 9.27 -5.12
CA ALA A 106 6.34 10.26 -4.05
C ALA A 106 4.95 10.89 -3.78
N PHE A 107 4.23 11.30 -4.82
CA PHE A 107 2.90 11.88 -4.69
C PHE A 107 1.90 10.87 -4.08
N SER A 108 1.80 9.68 -4.68
CA SER A 108 0.85 8.65 -4.26
C SER A 108 1.14 8.08 -2.87
N THR A 109 2.38 8.13 -2.38
CA THR A 109 2.73 7.83 -0.98
C THR A 109 2.43 9.02 -0.06
N GLY A 110 2.77 10.24 -0.48
CA GLY A 110 2.59 11.44 0.34
C GLY A 110 1.13 11.79 0.63
N ILE A 111 0.23 11.62 -0.35
CA ILE A 111 -1.21 11.86 -0.15
C ILE A 111 -1.84 10.95 0.91
N LEU A 112 -1.24 9.79 1.21
CA LEU A 112 -1.73 8.87 2.23
C LEU A 112 -1.58 9.41 3.65
N ILE A 113 -0.75 10.44 3.85
CA ILE A 113 -0.66 11.15 5.12
C ILE A 113 -2.00 11.80 5.48
N ILE A 114 -2.77 12.26 4.49
CA ILE A 114 -4.06 12.93 4.70
C ILE A 114 -5.05 12.02 5.45
N PRO A 115 -5.43 10.82 4.95
CA PRO A 115 -6.33 9.94 5.68
C PRO A 115 -5.73 9.45 7.00
N CYS A 116 -4.41 9.24 7.10
CA CYS A 116 -3.78 8.84 8.37
C CYS A 116 -3.92 9.91 9.46
N VAL A 117 -3.58 11.16 9.15
CA VAL A 117 -3.69 12.27 10.11
C VAL A 117 -5.15 12.51 10.46
N TRP A 118 -6.02 12.56 9.45
CA TRP A 118 -7.45 12.84 9.64
C TRP A 118 -8.13 11.75 10.48
N LEU A 119 -7.84 10.46 10.23
CA LEU A 119 -8.39 9.37 11.03
C LEU A 119 -7.99 9.49 12.50
N GLY A 120 -6.73 9.81 12.79
CA GLY A 120 -6.29 9.90 14.18
C GLY A 120 -6.96 11.03 14.97
N PHE A 121 -7.37 12.12 14.33
CA PHE A 121 -8.26 13.11 14.97
C PHE A 121 -9.70 12.63 15.05
N ALA A 122 -10.24 12.06 13.96
CA ALA A 122 -11.62 11.60 13.89
C ALA A 122 -11.97 10.54 14.95
N VAL A 123 -11.03 9.64 15.30
CA VAL A 123 -11.26 8.60 16.32
C VAL A 123 -11.26 9.13 17.76
N GLN A 124 -10.84 10.38 17.99
CA GLN A 124 -10.79 10.99 19.32
C GLN A 124 -12.06 11.80 19.63
N ASP A 125 -12.84 12.16 18.60
CA ASP A 125 -14.06 12.93 18.75
C ASP A 125 -15.29 12.07 18.42
N THR A 126 -16.02 11.63 19.45
CA THR A 126 -17.21 10.79 19.32
C THR A 126 -18.41 11.49 18.66
N SER A 127 -18.35 12.82 18.49
CA SER A 127 -19.33 13.56 17.69
C SER A 127 -19.09 13.42 16.18
N THR A 128 -17.95 12.84 15.77
CA THR A 128 -17.61 12.61 14.35
C THR A 128 -18.67 11.72 13.70
N PRO A 129 -19.39 12.21 12.68
CA PRO A 129 -20.47 11.45 12.07
C PRO A 129 -19.93 10.29 11.24
N TYR A 130 -20.75 9.25 11.09
CA TYR A 130 -20.42 8.08 10.27
C TYR A 130 -19.99 8.44 8.84
N SER A 131 -20.58 9.47 8.25
CA SER A 131 -20.24 9.97 6.91
C SER A 131 -18.78 10.42 6.79
N VAL A 132 -18.17 10.97 7.85
CA VAL A 132 -16.74 11.33 7.85
C VAL A 132 -15.89 10.06 7.80
N PHE A 133 -16.24 9.02 8.55
CA PHE A 133 -15.54 7.73 8.47
C PHE A 133 -15.68 7.07 7.09
N ILE A 134 -16.83 7.21 6.42
CA ILE A 134 -17.00 6.76 5.03
C ILE A 134 -16.01 7.45 4.11
N ILE A 135 -15.87 8.78 4.21
CA ILE A 135 -14.92 9.55 3.38
C ILE A 135 -13.48 9.10 3.66
N ILE A 136 -13.09 9.01 4.93
CA ILE A 136 -11.74 8.56 5.32
C ILE A 136 -11.48 7.13 4.83
N SER A 137 -12.47 6.23 4.92
CA SER A 137 -12.39 4.87 4.42
C SER A 137 -12.17 4.81 2.90
N LEU A 138 -12.92 5.62 2.15
CA LEU A 138 -12.71 5.76 0.70
C LEU A 138 -11.32 6.34 0.37
N LEU A 139 -10.82 7.30 1.16
CA LEU A 139 -9.47 7.86 1.00
C LEU A 139 -8.37 6.84 1.31
N CYS A 140 -8.52 6.00 2.32
CA CYS A 140 -7.61 4.87 2.57
C CYS A 140 -7.53 3.93 1.35
N GLY A 141 -8.61 3.81 0.58
CA GLY A 141 -8.62 3.01 -0.65
C GLY A 141 -7.73 3.55 -1.78
N PHE A 142 -7.36 4.83 -1.77
CA PHE A 142 -6.35 5.36 -2.72
C PHE A 142 -5.03 4.60 -2.58
N ALA A 143 -4.68 4.19 -1.35
CA ALA A 143 -3.49 3.39 -1.08
C ALA A 143 -3.52 2.02 -1.78
N GLY A 144 -4.70 1.41 -1.90
CA GLY A 144 -4.90 0.13 -2.61
C GLY A 144 -4.67 0.23 -4.12
N ALA A 145 -4.73 1.43 -4.69
CA ALA A 145 -4.45 1.70 -6.10
C ALA A 145 -2.94 1.80 -6.39
N ASN A 146 -2.11 2.13 -5.38
CA ASN A 146 -0.65 2.25 -5.53
C ASN A 146 -0.01 0.95 -6.05
N PHE A 147 -0.62 -0.21 -5.81
CA PHE A 147 -0.16 -1.51 -6.34
C PHE A 147 -0.04 -1.49 -7.87
N ALA A 148 -1.07 -1.00 -8.57
CA ALA A 148 -1.07 -0.99 -10.04
C ALA A 148 0.04 -0.09 -10.60
N SER A 149 0.19 1.12 -10.04
CA SER A 149 1.27 2.04 -10.44
C SER A 149 2.66 1.52 -10.06
N SER A 150 2.84 0.96 -8.86
CA SER A 150 4.14 0.48 -8.39
C SER A 150 4.64 -0.70 -9.24
N MET A 151 3.77 -1.66 -9.54
CA MET A 151 4.10 -2.81 -10.36
C MET A 151 4.37 -2.42 -11.82
N ALA A 152 3.56 -1.52 -12.38
CA ALA A 152 3.79 -0.98 -13.73
C ALA A 152 5.17 -0.28 -13.80
N ASN A 153 5.45 0.61 -12.84
CA ASN A 153 6.72 1.32 -12.78
C ASN A 153 7.92 0.39 -12.71
N ILE A 154 7.91 -0.58 -11.78
CA ILE A 154 9.10 -1.40 -11.52
C ILE A 154 9.42 -2.35 -12.67
N SER A 155 8.41 -2.77 -13.44
CA SER A 155 8.62 -3.62 -14.62
C SER A 155 9.56 -2.99 -15.66
N PHE A 156 9.53 -1.66 -15.82
CA PHE A 156 10.39 -0.95 -16.78
C PHE A 156 11.86 -0.91 -16.36
N PHE A 157 12.18 -1.13 -15.08
CA PHE A 157 13.55 -1.09 -14.56
C PHE A 157 14.31 -2.40 -14.71
N PHE A 158 13.66 -3.52 -15.01
CA PHE A 158 14.32 -4.83 -15.07
C PHE A 158 14.20 -5.45 -16.46
N PRO A 159 15.24 -6.18 -16.93
CA PRO A 159 15.13 -6.98 -18.15
C PRO A 159 14.11 -8.10 -17.97
N LYS A 160 13.51 -8.59 -19.06
CA LYS A 160 12.45 -9.61 -19.03
C LYS A 160 12.82 -10.84 -18.19
N GLN A 161 14.07 -11.29 -18.27
CA GLN A 161 14.58 -12.44 -17.51
C GLN A 161 14.53 -12.23 -15.98
N LYS A 162 14.58 -10.98 -15.49
CA LYS A 162 14.60 -10.63 -14.06
C LYS A 162 13.30 -9.99 -13.57
N GLN A 163 12.36 -9.69 -14.48
CA GLN A 163 11.08 -9.05 -14.13
C GLN A 163 10.24 -9.91 -13.18
N GLY A 164 10.22 -11.23 -13.36
CA GLY A 164 9.48 -12.14 -12.48
C GLY A 164 9.91 -11.97 -11.01
N GLY A 165 11.21 -12.08 -10.72
CA GLY A 165 11.74 -11.90 -9.37
C GLY A 165 11.56 -10.48 -8.81
N ALA A 166 11.75 -9.44 -9.64
CA ALA A 166 11.60 -8.05 -9.21
C ALA A 166 10.14 -7.70 -8.86
N LEU A 167 9.20 -8.11 -9.72
CA LEU A 167 7.75 -7.93 -9.51
C LEU A 167 7.27 -8.79 -8.33
N GLY A 168 7.75 -10.03 -8.23
CA GLY A 168 7.47 -10.92 -7.11
C GLY A 168 7.91 -10.34 -5.76
N LEU A 169 9.12 -9.78 -5.69
CA LEU A 169 9.64 -9.13 -4.48
C LEU A 169 8.83 -7.88 -4.13
N ASN A 170 8.62 -6.98 -5.09
CA ASN A 170 7.87 -5.75 -4.88
C ASN A 170 6.43 -6.02 -4.45
N GLY A 171 5.72 -6.88 -5.18
CA GLY A 171 4.35 -7.24 -4.86
C GLY A 171 4.23 -8.06 -3.57
N GLY A 172 5.11 -9.04 -3.36
CA GLY A 172 5.11 -9.90 -2.18
C GLY A 172 5.35 -9.12 -0.89
N LEU A 173 6.44 -8.34 -0.83
CA LEU A 173 6.73 -7.48 0.32
C LEU A 173 5.76 -6.30 0.44
N GLY A 174 5.16 -5.85 -0.66
CA GLY A 174 4.04 -4.90 -0.61
C GLY A 174 2.85 -5.45 0.18
N ASN A 175 2.41 -6.67 -0.13
CA ASN A 175 1.28 -7.32 0.56
C ASN A 175 1.56 -7.59 2.05
N MET A 176 2.83 -7.74 2.45
CA MET A 176 3.22 -7.83 3.87
C MET A 176 2.82 -6.59 4.69
N GLY A 177 2.54 -5.45 4.04
CA GLY A 177 2.05 -4.26 4.74
C GLY A 177 0.76 -4.51 5.53
N VAL A 178 -0.11 -5.41 5.05
CA VAL A 178 -1.36 -5.77 5.74
C VAL A 178 -1.06 -6.40 7.10
N SER A 179 -0.20 -7.42 7.14
CA SER A 179 0.16 -8.09 8.40
C SER A 179 0.97 -7.20 9.31
N VAL A 180 1.94 -6.45 8.77
CA VAL A 180 2.74 -5.50 9.56
C VAL A 180 1.83 -4.47 10.23
N MET A 181 0.83 -3.94 9.52
CA MET A 181 -0.11 -3.01 10.12
C MET A 181 -0.99 -3.68 11.18
N GLN A 182 -1.52 -4.86 10.90
CA GLN A 182 -2.35 -5.60 11.87
C GLN A 182 -1.57 -6.04 13.12
N LEU A 183 -0.24 -6.19 13.01
CA LEU A 183 0.63 -6.47 14.15
C LEU A 183 0.98 -5.19 14.93
N VAL A 184 1.42 -4.14 14.24
CA VAL A 184 1.94 -2.92 14.87
C VAL A 184 0.81 -2.07 15.44
N ALA A 185 -0.32 -1.92 14.74
CA ALA A 185 -1.40 -1.04 15.16
C ALA A 185 -1.95 -1.40 16.56
N PRO A 186 -2.26 -2.67 16.90
CA PRO A 186 -2.68 -3.04 18.25
C PRO A 186 -1.61 -2.81 19.33
N LEU A 187 -0.33 -2.84 18.98
CA LEU A 187 0.76 -2.61 19.94
C LEU A 187 0.94 -1.12 20.25
N VAL A 188 0.82 -0.24 19.25
CA VAL A 188 1.05 1.20 19.46
C VAL A 188 -0.15 1.93 20.05
N VAL A 189 -1.37 1.37 19.97
CA VAL A 189 -2.56 1.96 20.60
C VAL A 189 -2.56 1.85 22.13
N SER A 190 -1.68 1.05 22.73
CA SER A 190 -1.52 1.02 24.20
C SER A 190 -0.43 1.95 24.71
N LEU A 191 0.27 2.68 23.82
CA LEU A 191 1.42 3.52 24.17
C LEU A 191 1.07 5.00 24.11
N SER A 192 1.58 5.81 25.04
CA SER A 192 1.37 7.28 25.05
C SER A 192 2.45 8.03 24.25
N ILE A 193 2.72 7.61 23.01
CA ILE A 193 3.86 8.13 22.21
C ILE A 193 3.60 9.45 21.49
N PHE A 194 2.33 9.76 21.18
CA PHE A 194 1.94 10.96 20.42
C PHE A 194 1.18 11.98 21.26
N ALA A 195 1.36 11.97 22.59
CA ALA A 195 0.72 12.91 23.50
C ALA A 195 1.01 14.39 23.13
N VAL A 196 2.25 14.69 22.71
CA VAL A 196 2.67 16.03 22.25
C VAL A 196 1.90 16.48 21.01
N PHE A 197 1.42 15.54 20.19
CA PHE A 197 0.61 15.83 19.00
C PHE A 197 -0.90 15.74 19.28
N GLY A 198 -1.30 15.65 20.56
CA GLY A 198 -2.69 15.65 20.97
C GLY A 198 -3.35 14.27 21.01
N SER A 199 -2.58 13.17 21.11
CA SER A 199 -3.14 11.82 21.31
C SER A 199 -3.69 11.68 22.74
N GLN A 200 -5.00 11.45 22.85
CA GLN A 200 -5.72 11.26 24.10
C GLN A 200 -6.08 9.79 24.32
N GLY A 201 -5.79 9.28 25.51
CA GLY A 201 -6.11 7.92 25.91
C GLY A 201 -7.53 7.81 26.47
N VAL A 202 -8.24 6.76 26.09
CA VAL A 202 -9.55 6.40 26.68
C VAL A 202 -9.37 5.23 27.63
N LYS A 203 -9.75 5.40 28.90
CA LYS A 203 -9.69 4.34 29.91
C LYS A 203 -10.61 3.18 29.54
N GLN A 204 -10.06 1.98 29.59
CA GLN A 204 -10.75 0.73 29.31
C GLN A 204 -11.22 0.07 30.62
N PRO A 205 -12.19 -0.87 30.56
CA PRO A 205 -12.69 -1.57 31.75
C PRO A 205 -11.61 -2.36 32.53
N ASP A 206 -10.53 -2.76 31.87
CA ASP A 206 -9.39 -3.48 32.46
C ASP A 206 -8.37 -2.55 33.15
N GLY A 207 -8.63 -1.24 33.17
CA GLY A 207 -7.76 -0.23 33.76
C GLY A 207 -6.65 0.28 32.84
N THR A 208 -6.50 -0.28 31.64
CA THR A 208 -5.55 0.20 30.64
C THR A 208 -6.07 1.44 29.91
N GLU A 209 -5.18 2.15 29.20
CA GLU A 209 -5.54 3.29 28.35
C GLU A 209 -5.38 2.94 26.86
N LEU A 210 -6.37 3.32 26.07
CA LEU A 210 -6.40 3.10 24.63
C LEU A 210 -6.23 4.42 23.87
N TYR A 211 -5.12 4.54 23.16
CA TYR A 211 -4.73 5.67 22.31
C TYR A 211 -5.00 5.33 20.83
N LEU A 212 -6.28 5.30 20.45
CA LEU A 212 -6.68 4.80 19.12
C LEU A 212 -6.11 5.63 17.95
N ALA A 213 -5.82 6.92 18.16
CA ALA A 213 -5.19 7.78 17.16
C ALA A 213 -3.87 7.20 16.61
N ASN A 214 -3.11 6.54 17.50
CA ASN A 214 -1.79 6.00 17.19
C ASN A 214 -1.82 4.92 16.10
N ALA A 215 -2.94 4.18 15.96
CA ALA A 215 -3.11 3.16 14.93
C ALA A 215 -2.87 3.71 13.51
N SER A 216 -3.21 4.99 13.30
CA SER A 216 -3.07 5.69 12.02
C SER A 216 -1.86 6.61 11.98
N TRP A 217 -1.58 7.35 13.06
CA TRP A 217 -0.48 8.31 13.11
C TRP A 217 0.90 7.68 13.08
N ILE A 218 1.06 6.42 13.53
CA ILE A 218 2.35 5.73 13.49
C ILE A 218 2.93 5.63 12.08
N TRP A 219 2.08 5.61 11.04
CA TRP A 219 2.53 5.49 9.65
C TRP A 219 2.97 6.82 9.05
N VAL A 220 2.55 7.96 9.61
CA VAL A 220 2.81 9.30 9.06
C VAL A 220 4.32 9.61 8.94
N PRO A 221 5.17 9.36 9.96
CA PRO A 221 6.61 9.57 9.85
C PRO A 221 7.23 8.74 8.72
N PHE A 222 6.84 7.46 8.61
CA PHE A 222 7.36 6.56 7.58
C PHE A 222 6.89 6.97 6.18
N LEU A 223 5.62 7.35 6.02
CA LEU A 223 5.09 7.89 4.76
C LEU A 223 5.85 9.15 4.33
N ALA A 224 6.14 10.07 5.26
CA ALA A 224 6.91 11.27 4.96
C ALA A 224 8.35 10.94 4.55
N ILE A 225 9.04 10.09 5.30
CA ILE A 225 10.41 9.65 4.99
C ILE A 225 10.49 9.00 3.61
N PHE A 226 9.59 8.07 3.31
CA PHE A 226 9.61 7.36 2.02
C PHE A 226 9.07 8.19 0.87
N THR A 227 8.23 9.20 1.12
CA THR A 227 7.88 10.23 0.12
C THR A 227 9.12 11.02 -0.30
N ILE A 228 9.92 11.46 0.66
CA ILE A 228 11.19 12.16 0.42
C ILE A 228 12.18 11.21 -0.29
N ALA A 229 12.32 9.97 0.18
CA ALA A 229 13.19 8.97 -0.43
C ALA A 229 12.79 8.66 -1.88
N ALA A 230 11.49 8.56 -2.17
CA ALA A 230 10.99 8.41 -3.54
C ALA A 230 11.35 9.62 -4.40
N TRP A 231 11.13 10.84 -3.90
CA TRP A 231 11.40 12.06 -4.65
C TRP A 231 12.88 12.23 -5.03
N PHE A 232 13.79 11.93 -4.11
CA PHE A 232 15.24 12.13 -4.30
C PHE A 232 16.01 10.88 -4.75
N GLY A 233 15.49 9.68 -4.49
CA GLY A 233 16.19 8.42 -4.72
C GLY A 233 15.71 7.61 -5.93
N MET A 234 14.47 7.78 -6.38
CA MET A 234 13.95 7.11 -7.57
C MET A 234 14.28 7.89 -8.85
N ASN A 235 14.07 7.24 -9.99
CA ASN A 235 14.34 7.81 -11.32
C ASN A 235 13.09 7.77 -12.20
N ASP A 236 13.04 8.67 -13.18
CA ASP A 236 12.03 8.66 -14.24
C ASP A 236 12.66 8.10 -15.53
N LEU A 237 11.95 7.24 -16.26
CA LEU A 237 12.42 6.67 -17.54
C LEU A 237 11.67 7.34 -18.70
N ALA A 238 12.39 7.91 -19.66
CA ALA A 238 11.80 8.64 -20.80
C ALA A 238 10.98 7.74 -21.75
N THR A 239 11.22 6.43 -21.74
CA THR A 239 10.64 5.45 -22.68
C THR A 239 9.24 4.96 -22.32
N SER A 240 8.64 5.44 -21.22
CA SER A 240 7.34 4.94 -20.74
C SER A 240 6.17 5.70 -21.37
N LYS A 241 5.71 5.28 -22.55
CA LYS A 241 4.43 5.75 -23.11
C LYS A 241 3.64 4.56 -23.64
N ALA A 242 2.69 4.08 -22.84
CA ALA A 242 1.66 3.15 -23.29
C ALA A 242 0.33 3.90 -23.43
N SER A 243 -0.33 3.80 -24.59
CA SER A 243 -1.60 4.47 -24.86
C SER A 243 -2.79 3.66 -24.31
N ILE A 244 -3.72 4.32 -23.61
CA ILE A 244 -4.97 3.69 -23.09
C ILE A 244 -5.77 3.07 -24.24
N LYS A 245 -5.82 3.75 -25.39
CA LYS A 245 -6.56 3.30 -26.58
C LYS A 245 -6.03 1.97 -27.12
N GLU A 246 -4.73 1.73 -26.98
CA GLU A 246 -4.08 0.49 -27.42
C GLU A 246 -4.32 -0.68 -26.45
N GLN A 247 -4.65 -0.40 -25.19
CA GLN A 247 -4.93 -1.42 -24.18
C GLN A 247 -6.39 -1.87 -24.14
N LEU A 248 -7.34 -0.97 -24.46
CA LEU A 248 -8.78 -1.24 -24.45
C LEU A 248 -9.25 -2.49 -25.24
N PRO A 249 -8.64 -2.89 -26.38
CA PRO A 249 -9.02 -4.11 -27.10
C PRO A 249 -8.93 -5.39 -26.26
N VAL A 250 -8.14 -5.40 -25.17
CA VAL A 250 -8.02 -6.56 -24.29
C VAL A 250 -9.35 -6.94 -23.62
N LEU A 251 -10.24 -5.97 -23.39
CA LEU A 251 -11.56 -6.19 -22.76
C LEU A 251 -12.50 -7.06 -23.59
N LYS A 252 -12.25 -7.16 -24.90
CA LYS A 252 -13.00 -8.04 -25.81
C LYS A 252 -12.61 -9.52 -25.69
N ARG A 253 -11.51 -9.84 -25.01
CA ARG A 253 -11.03 -11.22 -24.87
C ARG A 253 -11.79 -11.92 -23.72
N GLY A 254 -12.57 -12.95 -24.03
CA GLY A 254 -13.32 -13.71 -23.01
C GLY A 254 -12.45 -14.28 -21.89
N HIS A 255 -11.22 -14.74 -22.20
CA HIS A 255 -10.27 -15.23 -21.19
C HIS A 255 -9.91 -14.19 -20.12
N LEU A 256 -9.97 -12.88 -20.43
CA LEU A 256 -9.72 -11.83 -19.43
C LEU A 256 -10.74 -11.90 -18.29
N TRP A 257 -12.02 -12.07 -18.62
CA TRP A 257 -13.09 -12.12 -17.64
C TRP A 257 -13.03 -13.40 -16.79
N ILE A 258 -12.73 -14.54 -17.41
CA ILE A 258 -12.54 -15.81 -16.71
C ILE A 258 -11.38 -15.69 -15.70
N MET A 259 -10.23 -15.17 -16.15
CA MET A 259 -9.07 -15.00 -15.27
C MET A 259 -9.31 -13.96 -14.18
N SER A 260 -10.11 -12.92 -14.45
CA SER A 260 -10.48 -11.92 -13.44
C SER A 260 -11.32 -12.52 -12.31
N LEU A 261 -12.21 -13.48 -12.61
CA LEU A 261 -13.00 -14.18 -11.59
C LEU A 261 -12.12 -15.08 -10.72
N LEU A 262 -11.15 -15.79 -11.30
CA LEU A 262 -10.19 -16.59 -10.53
C LEU A 262 -9.30 -15.72 -9.65
N TYR A 263 -8.86 -14.55 -10.16
CA TYR A 263 -8.10 -13.59 -9.38
C TYR A 263 -8.94 -12.98 -8.25
N LEU A 264 -10.21 -12.67 -8.50
CA LEU A 264 -11.15 -12.21 -7.48
C LEU A 264 -11.34 -13.27 -6.38
N ALA A 265 -11.52 -14.53 -6.75
CA ALA A 265 -11.69 -15.63 -5.79
C ALA A 265 -10.45 -15.88 -4.92
N THR A 266 -9.25 -15.50 -5.38
CA THR A 266 -7.99 -15.71 -4.66
C THR A 266 -7.53 -14.43 -3.96
N PHE A 267 -7.10 -13.41 -4.72
CA PHE A 267 -6.64 -12.13 -4.18
C PHE A 267 -7.77 -11.35 -3.50
N GLY A 268 -8.97 -11.36 -4.08
CA GLY A 268 -10.13 -10.73 -3.45
C GLY A 268 -10.50 -11.38 -2.12
N SER A 269 -10.42 -12.70 -2.01
CA SER A 269 -10.60 -13.41 -0.75
C SER A 269 -9.49 -13.08 0.27
N PHE A 270 -8.23 -13.03 -0.14
CA PHE A 270 -7.12 -12.60 0.72
C PHE A 270 -7.38 -11.22 1.33
N ILE A 271 -7.75 -10.23 0.51
CA ILE A 271 -8.07 -8.88 0.98
C ILE A 271 -9.35 -8.86 1.81
N GLY A 272 -10.41 -9.55 1.37
CA GLY A 272 -11.70 -9.59 2.06
C GLY A 272 -11.61 -10.21 3.45
N PHE A 273 -10.90 -11.33 3.58
CA PHE A 273 -10.62 -11.92 4.89
C PHE A 273 -9.71 -11.02 5.72
N SER A 274 -8.67 -10.42 5.14
CA SER A 274 -7.81 -9.48 5.88
C SER A 274 -8.59 -8.30 6.47
N ALA A 275 -9.57 -7.77 5.73
CA ALA A 275 -10.40 -6.66 6.15
C ALA A 275 -11.44 -7.06 7.22
N GLY A 276 -12.15 -8.16 7.00
CA GLY A 276 -13.31 -8.54 7.80
C GLY A 276 -13.06 -9.53 8.94
N PHE A 277 -11.93 -10.25 8.95
CA PHE A 277 -11.69 -11.36 9.88
C PHE A 277 -11.76 -10.95 11.35
N ALA A 278 -11.11 -9.84 11.72
CA ALA A 278 -11.10 -9.38 13.11
C ALA A 278 -12.51 -8.99 13.62
N ASN A 279 -13.32 -8.34 12.77
CA ASN A 279 -14.71 -8.03 13.08
C ASN A 279 -15.57 -9.30 13.16
N ALA A 280 -15.39 -10.25 12.23
CA ALA A 280 -16.15 -11.50 12.20
C ALA A 280 -15.90 -12.33 13.47
N VAL A 281 -14.64 -12.50 13.87
CA VAL A 281 -14.30 -13.26 15.08
C VAL A 281 -14.81 -12.56 16.33
N LYS A 282 -14.71 -11.22 16.44
CA LYS A 282 -15.22 -10.50 17.60
C LYS A 282 -16.74 -10.67 17.79
N ASN A 283 -17.49 -10.76 16.69
CA ASN A 283 -18.93 -11.01 16.77
C ASN A 283 -19.27 -12.47 17.12
N ALA A 284 -18.46 -13.43 16.66
CA ALA A 284 -18.70 -14.85 16.88
C ALA A 284 -18.18 -15.35 18.25
N VAL A 285 -17.05 -14.81 18.72
CA VAL A 285 -16.34 -15.22 19.94
C VAL A 285 -15.82 -13.99 20.69
N PRO A 286 -16.68 -13.28 21.45
CA PRO A 286 -16.35 -11.98 22.04
C PRO A 286 -15.18 -12.02 23.05
N ASP A 287 -14.96 -13.18 23.68
CA ASP A 287 -13.99 -13.34 24.78
C ASP A 287 -12.53 -13.48 24.31
N VAL A 288 -12.27 -13.62 23.00
CA VAL A 288 -10.93 -13.82 22.45
C VAL A 288 -10.35 -12.51 21.90
N GLN A 289 -9.16 -12.11 22.37
CA GLN A 289 -8.41 -10.96 21.83
C GLN A 289 -7.78 -11.25 20.46
N ILE A 290 -8.59 -11.30 19.41
CA ILE A 290 -8.17 -11.74 18.07
C ILE A 290 -7.19 -10.80 17.35
N LEU A 291 -7.14 -9.51 17.73
CA LEU A 291 -6.21 -8.54 17.11
C LEU A 291 -4.74 -8.99 17.21
N GLN A 292 -4.39 -9.80 18.22
CA GLN A 292 -3.06 -10.39 18.35
C GLN A 292 -2.77 -11.49 17.33
N TYR A 293 -3.78 -12.08 16.68
CA TYR A 293 -3.63 -13.21 15.74
C TYR A 293 -4.03 -12.87 14.31
N ALA A 294 -4.74 -11.77 14.08
CA ALA A 294 -5.23 -11.36 12.76
C ALA A 294 -4.10 -11.27 11.71
N PHE A 295 -2.88 -10.90 12.14
CA PHE A 295 -1.72 -10.78 11.27
C PHE A 295 -1.24 -12.11 10.66
N PHE A 296 -1.53 -13.27 11.27
CA PHE A 296 -1.02 -14.57 10.81
C PHE A 296 -1.52 -14.92 9.41
N GLY A 297 -2.81 -14.70 9.14
CA GLY A 297 -3.42 -15.00 7.83
C GLY A 297 -2.65 -14.33 6.68
N PRO A 298 -2.47 -13.00 6.73
CA PRO A 298 -1.72 -12.32 5.68
C PRO A 298 -0.24 -12.70 5.62
N VAL A 299 0.41 -12.99 6.76
CA VAL A 299 1.80 -13.50 6.77
C VAL A 299 1.92 -14.83 6.04
N TYR A 300 1.07 -15.81 6.33
CA TYR A 300 1.13 -17.13 5.68
C TYR A 300 0.89 -17.04 4.17
N TRP A 301 -0.03 -16.18 3.74
CA TRP A 301 -0.24 -15.92 2.31
C TRP A 301 1.00 -15.33 1.64
N CYS A 302 1.63 -14.33 2.26
CA CYS A 302 2.84 -13.71 1.74
C CYS A 302 4.03 -14.67 1.74
N ALA A 303 4.19 -15.50 2.77
CA ALA A 303 5.20 -16.55 2.83
C ALA A 303 4.98 -17.60 1.73
N GLY A 304 3.73 -18.03 1.50
CA GLY A 304 3.38 -18.94 0.41
C GLY A 304 3.60 -18.35 -0.98
N ALA A 305 3.38 -17.03 -1.14
CA ALA A 305 3.77 -16.32 -2.34
C ALA A 305 5.29 -16.32 -2.50
N PHE A 306 6.05 -15.93 -1.45
CA PHE A 306 7.51 -15.85 -1.45
C PHE A 306 8.18 -17.20 -1.75
N CYS A 307 7.69 -18.30 -1.16
CA CYS A 307 8.19 -19.65 -1.42
C CYS A 307 7.99 -20.09 -2.88
N ARG A 308 6.95 -19.63 -3.59
CA ARG A 308 6.80 -19.88 -5.03
C ARG A 308 7.82 -19.12 -5.87
N TRP A 309 8.31 -17.98 -5.39
CA TRP A 309 9.30 -17.16 -6.10
C TRP A 309 10.75 -17.61 -5.86
N CYS A 310 11.07 -18.24 -4.72
CA CYS A 310 12.40 -18.80 -4.47
C CYS A 310 12.70 -20.09 -5.25
N ILE A 311 11.71 -20.66 -5.94
CA ILE A 311 11.81 -21.92 -6.71
C ILE A 311 11.93 -21.65 -8.23
N ILE A 312 11.92 -20.38 -8.67
CA ILE A 312 12.11 -19.95 -10.07
C ILE A 312 13.36 -19.08 -10.16
#